data_AF-A0A0S9C4G7-F1
#
_entry.id   AF-A0A0S9C4G7-F1
#
_cell.length_a   1.000
_cell.length_b   1.000
_cell.length_c   1.000
_cell.angle_alpha   90.00
_cell.angle_beta   90.00
_cell.angle_gamma   90.00
#
_symmetry.space_group_name_H-M   'P 1'
#
loop_
_entity.id
_entity.type
_entity.pdbx_description
1 polymer ?
#
loop_
_entity_poly.entity_id
_entity_poly.type
_entity_poly.pdbx_seq_one_letter_code
_entity_poly.pdbx_strand_id
1 'polypeptide(L)'
;MDQPAAGTVNKNADDDAAAFAAVEQHHASMLKRLSALTATLVRAVRTADTVAEHDAHEVLVEWCETELVPHALAEEGPLYTGAGNLPQGRLLVEGMLAEHQVVVGLVEDLRGSTGVDAAVAAGSLRDIFALHLEKENRLLLPFIVASPELSLARAVEGLQELVGETHVHRHGTGPGGSV
;
A
#
# COMPACT_ATOMS: atom_id res chain seq x y z
N MET A 1 -2.41 -44.10 -14.91
CA MET A 1 -2.28 -42.80 -15.59
C MET A 1 -1.76 -41.85 -14.51
N ASP A 2 -0.44 -41.71 -14.41
CA ASP A 2 0.17 -40.76 -13.47
C ASP A 2 0.00 -39.35 -14.03
N GLN A 3 -0.69 -38.51 -13.27
CA GLN A 3 -0.85 -37.09 -13.55
C GLN A 3 0.40 -36.37 -13.02
N PRO A 4 1.04 -35.47 -13.79
CA PRO A 4 2.23 -34.77 -13.30
C PRO A 4 1.83 -33.85 -12.14
N ALA A 5 2.61 -33.90 -11.06
CA ALA A 5 2.49 -32.99 -9.93
C ALA A 5 2.52 -31.55 -10.43
N ALA A 6 1.54 -30.74 -10.01
CA ALA A 6 1.47 -29.31 -10.32
C ALA A 6 2.81 -28.64 -9.97
N GLY A 7 3.33 -27.86 -10.91
CA GLY A 7 4.71 -27.40 -10.92
C GLY A 7 5.07 -26.60 -9.68
N THR A 8 6.11 -27.04 -8.99
CA THR A 8 6.80 -26.26 -7.97
C THR A 8 7.33 -24.99 -8.66
N VAL A 9 6.94 -23.81 -8.15
CA VAL A 9 7.55 -22.56 -8.58
C VAL A 9 9.02 -22.64 -8.21
N ASN A 10 9.92 -22.32 -9.16
CA ASN A 10 11.34 -22.17 -8.84
C ASN A 10 11.50 -20.90 -7.97
N LYS A 11 11.30 -21.08 -6.66
CA LYS A 11 11.35 -20.04 -5.64
C LYS A 11 12.75 -19.99 -5.04
N ASN A 12 13.34 -18.80 -5.01
CA ASN A 12 14.58 -18.56 -4.31
C ASN A 12 14.28 -17.95 -2.93
N ALA A 13 14.80 -18.57 -1.86
CA ALA A 13 14.56 -18.12 -0.50
C ALA A 13 15.15 -16.74 -0.22
N ASP A 14 16.32 -16.43 -0.81
CA ASP A 14 16.97 -15.13 -0.62
C ASP A 14 16.18 -14.00 -1.30
N ASP A 15 15.63 -14.27 -2.49
CA ASP A 15 14.82 -13.30 -3.23
C ASP A 15 13.49 -13.02 -2.51
N ASP A 16 12.84 -14.07 -1.99
CA ASP A 16 11.61 -13.92 -1.21
C ASP A 16 11.86 -13.19 0.12
N ALA A 17 13.00 -13.41 0.77
CA ALA A 17 13.37 -12.68 1.98
C ALA A 17 13.67 -11.19 1.68
N ALA A 18 14.33 -10.89 0.56
CA ALA A 18 14.56 -9.52 0.12
C ALA A 18 13.24 -8.80 -0.23
N ALA A 19 12.35 -9.49 -0.94
CA ALA A 19 11.02 -8.98 -1.27
C ALA A 19 10.20 -8.70 0.00
N PHE A 20 10.21 -9.62 0.97
CA PHE A 20 9.54 -9.43 2.25
C PHE A 20 10.01 -8.15 2.95
N ALA A 21 11.32 -7.97 3.09
CA ALA A 21 11.89 -6.79 3.75
C ALA A 21 11.56 -5.48 3.00
N ALA A 22 11.55 -5.51 1.66
CA ALA A 22 11.19 -4.35 0.84
C ALA A 22 9.72 -3.96 1.03
N VAL A 23 8.81 -4.93 1.00
CA VAL A 23 7.37 -4.73 1.22
C VAL A 23 7.12 -4.16 2.63
N GLU A 24 7.71 -4.76 3.67
CA GLU A 24 7.56 -4.25 5.04
C GLU A 24 8.07 -2.81 5.18
N GLN A 25 9.20 -2.48 4.55
CA GLN A 25 9.75 -1.13 4.58
C GLN A 25 8.82 -0.13 3.86
N HIS A 26 8.25 -0.52 2.72
CA HIS A 26 7.28 0.29 1.98
C HIS A 26 6.03 0.55 2.82
N HIS A 27 5.46 -0.49 3.42
CA HIS A 27 4.28 -0.40 4.30
C HIS A 27 4.54 0.53 5.49
N ALA A 28 5.71 0.41 6.13
CA ALA A 28 6.11 1.30 7.22
C ALA A 28 6.22 2.77 6.76
N SER A 29 6.73 3.00 5.55
CA SER A 29 6.84 4.34 4.95
C SER A 29 5.46 4.95 4.68
N MET A 30 4.55 4.19 4.07
CA MET A 30 3.18 4.64 3.78
C MET A 30 2.40 4.96 5.06
N LEU A 31 2.44 4.07 6.06
CA LEU A 31 1.75 4.31 7.32
C LEU A 31 2.29 5.54 8.06
N LYS A 32 3.61 5.76 8.02
CA LYS A 32 4.24 6.96 8.58
C LYS A 32 3.74 8.22 7.87
N ARG A 33 3.64 8.19 6.54
CA ARG A 33 3.16 9.32 5.74
C ARG A 33 1.69 9.62 6.02
N LEU A 34 0.83 8.61 5.95
CA LEU A 34 -0.61 8.73 6.28
C LEU A 34 -0.79 9.30 7.69
N SER A 35 -0.06 8.78 8.67
CA SER A 35 -0.11 9.28 10.06
C SER A 35 0.26 10.77 10.16
N ALA A 36 1.26 11.23 9.42
CA ALA A 36 1.69 12.62 9.44
C ALA A 36 0.67 13.56 8.76
N LEU A 37 0.08 13.14 7.64
CA LEU A 37 -0.96 13.88 6.93
C LEU A 37 -2.24 13.98 7.77
N THR A 38 -2.73 12.86 8.31
CA THR A 38 -3.86 12.82 9.23
C THR A 38 -3.63 13.71 10.46
N ALA A 39 -2.45 13.65 11.09
CA ALA A 39 -2.13 14.50 12.23
C ALA A 39 -2.11 15.99 11.90
N THR A 40 -1.75 16.35 10.66
CA THR A 40 -1.75 17.74 10.17
C THR A 40 -3.16 18.25 9.98
N LEU A 41 -4.03 17.47 9.32
CA LEU A 41 -5.45 17.82 9.17
C LEU A 41 -6.14 17.94 10.53
N VAL A 42 -5.99 16.94 11.41
CA VAL A 42 -6.58 16.96 12.77
C VAL A 42 -6.11 18.18 13.56
N ARG A 43 -4.84 18.57 13.45
CA ARG A 43 -4.32 19.76 14.13
C ARG A 43 -4.99 21.02 13.63
N ALA A 44 -5.09 21.22 12.31
CA ALA A 44 -5.69 22.40 11.71
C ALA A 44 -7.17 22.55 12.10
N VAL A 45 -7.93 21.45 12.07
CA VAL A 45 -9.33 21.40 12.53
C VAL A 45 -9.41 21.79 14.01
N ARG A 46 -8.55 21.24 14.87
CA ARG A 46 -8.56 21.54 16.32
C ARG A 46 -8.22 22.99 16.64
N THR A 47 -7.41 23.65 15.81
CA THR A 47 -7.06 25.07 15.97
C THR A 47 -8.03 26.02 15.27
N ALA A 48 -9.06 25.50 14.59
CA ALA A 48 -9.99 26.26 13.76
C ALA A 48 -9.26 27.15 12.72
N ASP A 49 -8.15 26.64 12.18
CA ASP A 49 -7.40 27.32 11.12
C ASP A 49 -7.91 26.84 9.76
N THR A 50 -8.82 27.60 9.17
CA THR A 50 -9.54 27.21 7.94
C THR A 50 -8.62 27.11 6.73
N VAL A 51 -7.55 27.91 6.68
CA VAL A 51 -6.59 27.87 5.56
C VAL A 51 -5.73 26.62 5.70
N ALA A 52 -5.17 26.39 6.88
CA ALA A 52 -4.37 25.19 7.13
C ALA A 52 -5.20 23.90 7.01
N GLU A 53 -6.49 23.94 7.34
CA GLU A 53 -7.41 22.81 7.19
C GLU A 53 -7.59 22.47 5.71
N HIS A 54 -7.90 23.46 4.89
CA HIS A 54 -8.08 23.28 3.44
C HIS A 54 -6.81 22.70 2.80
N ASP A 55 -5.65 23.30 3.07
CA ASP A 55 -4.38 22.82 2.51
C ASP A 55 -4.06 21.38 2.97
N ALA A 56 -4.27 21.07 4.26
CA ALA A 56 -4.01 19.74 4.80
C ALA A 56 -4.98 18.68 4.24
N HIS A 57 -6.22 19.07 3.99
CA HIS A 57 -7.25 18.22 3.41
C HIS A 57 -6.90 17.87 1.97
N GLU A 58 -6.61 18.87 1.12
CA GLU A 58 -6.25 18.65 -0.29
C GLU A 58 -5.03 17.75 -0.43
N VAL A 59 -3.96 18.01 0.34
CA VAL A 59 -2.74 17.19 0.30
C VAL A 59 -3.00 15.74 0.73
N LEU A 60 -3.87 15.52 1.72
CA LEU A 60 -4.22 14.16 2.15
C LEU A 60 -5.05 13.44 1.10
N VAL A 61 -6.07 14.10 0.53
CA VAL A 61 -6.91 13.52 -0.53
C VAL A 61 -6.07 13.19 -1.75
N GLU A 62 -5.23 14.11 -2.22
CA GLU A 62 -4.33 13.88 -3.35
C GLU A 62 -3.42 12.67 -3.10
N TRP A 63 -2.80 12.58 -1.92
CA TRP A 63 -1.94 11.44 -1.59
C TRP A 63 -2.73 10.12 -1.54
N CYS A 64 -3.95 10.13 -1.03
CA CYS A 64 -4.80 8.95 -1.02
C CYS A 64 -5.12 8.46 -2.44
N GLU A 65 -5.42 9.39 -3.36
CA GLU A 65 -5.80 9.07 -4.74
C GLU A 65 -4.61 8.63 -5.61
N THR A 66 -3.45 9.22 -5.36
CA THR A 66 -2.25 9.00 -6.19
C THR A 66 -1.34 7.90 -5.69
N GLU A 67 -1.43 7.53 -4.40
CA GLU A 67 -0.52 6.57 -3.78
C GLU A 67 -1.26 5.47 -3.00
N LEU A 68 -2.15 5.83 -2.07
CA LEU A 68 -2.80 4.84 -1.19
C LEU A 68 -3.72 3.87 -1.95
N VAL A 69 -4.65 4.40 -2.75
CA VAL A 69 -5.61 3.60 -3.51
C VAL A 69 -4.93 2.79 -4.62
N PRO A 70 -4.02 3.38 -5.43
CA PRO A 70 -3.26 2.60 -6.41
C PRO A 70 -2.48 1.43 -5.79
N HIS A 71 -1.83 1.65 -4.65
CA HIS A 71 -1.11 0.59 -3.92
C HIS A 71 -2.05 -0.58 -3.53
N ALA A 72 -3.17 -0.28 -2.86
CA ALA A 72 -4.13 -1.33 -2.46
C ALA A 72 -4.66 -2.11 -3.68
N LEU A 73 -5.02 -1.43 -4.76
CA LEU A 73 -5.53 -2.09 -5.97
C LEU A 73 -4.46 -2.95 -6.67
N ALA A 74 -3.20 -2.52 -6.62
CA ALA A 74 -2.10 -3.24 -7.24
C ALA A 74 -1.86 -4.60 -6.55
N GLU A 75 -2.07 -4.69 -5.24
CA GLU A 75 -1.90 -5.92 -4.45
C GLU A 75 -2.98 -6.97 -4.75
N GLU A 76 -4.20 -6.54 -5.10
CA GLU A 76 -5.32 -7.46 -5.40
C GLU A 76 -5.00 -8.44 -6.52
N GLY A 77 -4.15 -8.03 -7.47
CA GLY A 77 -3.70 -8.86 -8.57
C GLY A 77 -2.72 -9.94 -8.13
N PRO A 78 -1.41 -9.76 -8.38
CA PRO A 78 -0.43 -10.83 -8.24
C PRO A 78 -0.22 -11.30 -6.80
N LEU A 79 -0.35 -10.41 -5.80
CA LEU A 79 -0.13 -10.76 -4.39
C LEU A 79 -1.29 -11.58 -3.82
N TYR A 80 -2.54 -11.13 -4.02
CA TYR A 80 -3.70 -11.77 -3.40
C TYR A 80 -4.23 -12.96 -4.19
N THR A 81 -4.13 -12.95 -5.52
CA THR A 81 -4.66 -14.05 -6.35
C THR A 81 -4.01 -15.38 -6.00
N GLY A 82 -2.69 -15.43 -5.85
CA GLY A 82 -1.96 -16.65 -5.50
C GLY A 82 -2.39 -17.21 -4.14
N ALA A 83 -2.34 -16.36 -3.11
CA ALA A 83 -2.70 -16.75 -1.75
C ALA A 83 -4.19 -17.11 -1.58
N GLY A 84 -5.09 -16.38 -2.26
CA GLY A 84 -6.54 -16.58 -2.18
C GLY A 84 -7.03 -17.87 -2.84
N ASN A 85 -6.25 -18.40 -3.79
CA ASN A 85 -6.52 -19.70 -4.43
C ASN A 85 -6.23 -20.89 -3.50
N LEU A 86 -5.41 -20.69 -2.46
CA LEU A 86 -5.10 -21.74 -1.48
C LEU A 86 -6.16 -21.76 -0.36
N PRO A 87 -6.62 -22.95 0.08
CA PRO A 87 -7.63 -23.07 1.14
C PRO A 87 -7.27 -22.33 2.44
N GLN A 88 -5.98 -22.29 2.79
CA GLN A 88 -5.47 -21.66 4.01
C GLN A 88 -5.50 -20.12 3.94
N GLY A 89 -5.31 -19.54 2.74
CA GLY A 89 -5.25 -18.09 2.54
C GLY A 89 -6.58 -17.44 2.16
N ARG A 90 -7.54 -18.22 1.64
CA ARG A 90 -8.79 -17.72 1.04
C ARG A 90 -9.57 -16.74 1.91
N LEU A 91 -9.89 -17.13 3.16
CA LEU A 91 -10.71 -16.29 4.05
C LEU A 91 -9.99 -15.02 4.50
N LEU A 92 -8.66 -15.08 4.64
CA LEU A 92 -7.85 -13.90 4.95
C LEU A 92 -7.88 -12.91 3.79
N VAL A 93 -7.64 -13.39 2.56
CA VAL A 93 -7.66 -12.57 1.35
C VAL A 93 -9.04 -11.96 1.11
N GLU A 94 -10.13 -12.72 1.29
CA GLU A 94 -11.49 -12.20 1.19
C GLU A 94 -11.74 -11.05 2.18
N GLY A 95 -11.28 -11.19 3.44
CA GLY A 95 -11.36 -10.13 4.43
C GLY A 95 -10.50 -8.90 4.08
N MET A 96 -9.31 -9.10 3.52
CA MET A 96 -8.42 -8.01 3.10
C MET A 96 -8.98 -7.23 1.91
N LEU A 97 -9.59 -7.91 0.93
CA LEU A 97 -10.30 -7.26 -0.19
C LEU A 97 -11.51 -6.43 0.30
N ALA A 98 -12.25 -6.93 1.29
CA ALA A 98 -13.32 -6.16 1.90
C ALA A 98 -12.78 -4.90 2.61
N GLU A 99 -11.60 -4.96 3.21
CA GLU A 99 -10.95 -3.78 3.80
C GLU A 99 -10.47 -2.78 2.75
N HIS A 100 -9.97 -3.22 1.58
CA HIS A 100 -9.68 -2.30 0.47
C HIS A 100 -10.92 -1.50 0.07
N GLN A 101 -12.08 -2.14 0.01
CA GLN A 101 -13.35 -1.45 -0.26
C GLN A 101 -13.68 -0.41 0.83
N VAL A 102 -13.43 -0.73 2.11
CA VAL A 102 -13.60 0.23 3.22
C VAL A 102 -12.61 1.38 3.11
N VAL A 103 -11.35 1.11 2.77
CA VAL A 103 -10.31 2.13 2.55
C VAL A 103 -10.73 3.09 1.44
N VAL A 104 -11.17 2.57 0.28
CA VAL A 104 -11.68 3.39 -0.83
C VAL A 104 -12.89 4.20 -0.39
N GLY A 105 -13.85 3.60 0.32
CA GLY A 105 -15.01 4.31 0.86
C GLY A 105 -14.64 5.46 1.80
N LEU A 106 -13.67 5.24 2.70
CA LEU A 106 -13.19 6.28 3.61
C LEU A 106 -12.44 7.41 2.90
N VAL A 107 -11.78 7.13 1.77
CA VAL A 107 -11.17 8.16 0.92
C VAL A 107 -12.25 9.02 0.25
N GLU A 108 -13.34 8.41 -0.23
CA GLU A 108 -14.49 9.13 -0.77
C GLU A 108 -15.20 9.98 0.28
N ASP A 109 -15.41 9.42 1.49
CA ASP A 109 -15.98 10.16 2.63
C ASP A 109 -15.09 11.34 3.02
N LEU A 110 -13.76 11.14 3.06
CA LEU A 110 -12.80 12.21 3.33
C LEU A 110 -12.92 13.31 2.27
N ARG A 111 -12.94 12.97 0.98
CA ARG A 111 -13.06 13.94 -0.12
C ARG A 111 -14.32 14.80 0.01
N GLY A 112 -15.43 14.20 0.43
CA GLY A 112 -16.72 14.89 0.60
C GLY A 112 -16.90 15.65 1.91
N SER A 113 -15.96 15.52 2.87
CA SER A 113 -16.12 16.03 4.24
C SER A 113 -15.21 17.24 4.52
N THR A 114 -15.57 18.00 5.57
CA THR A 114 -14.76 19.11 6.10
C THR A 114 -14.76 19.08 7.63
N GLY A 115 -13.91 19.87 8.27
CA GLY A 115 -13.87 20.06 9.71
C GLY A 115 -13.71 18.75 10.48
N VAL A 116 -14.56 18.58 11.49
CA VAL A 116 -14.52 17.40 12.37
C VAL A 116 -14.78 16.10 11.59
N ASP A 117 -15.69 16.12 10.62
CA ASP A 117 -16.04 14.92 9.86
C ASP A 117 -14.86 14.45 8.99
N ALA A 118 -14.14 15.40 8.35
CA ALA A 118 -12.91 15.08 7.64
C ALA A 118 -11.81 14.53 8.56
N ALA A 119 -11.65 15.10 9.76
CA ALA A 119 -10.71 14.59 10.75
C ALA A 119 -11.04 13.17 11.23
N VAL A 120 -12.34 12.85 11.37
CA VAL A 120 -12.80 11.50 11.73
C VAL A 120 -12.57 10.51 10.60
N ALA A 121 -12.89 10.87 9.35
CA ALA A 121 -12.62 10.03 8.18
C ALA A 121 -11.13 9.74 8.04
N ALA A 122 -10.28 10.76 8.13
CA ALA A 122 -8.81 10.61 8.06
C ALA A 122 -8.23 9.77 9.20
N GLY A 123 -8.76 9.89 10.41
CA GLY A 123 -8.38 9.05 11.55
C GLY A 123 -8.77 7.58 11.35
N SER A 124 -9.99 7.35 10.89
CA SER A 124 -10.51 6.00 10.61
C SER A 124 -9.73 5.33 9.49
N LEU A 125 -9.42 6.06 8.42
CA LEU A 125 -8.59 5.60 7.30
C LEU A 125 -7.22 5.13 7.80
N ARG A 126 -6.55 5.95 8.62
CA ARG A 126 -5.26 5.59 9.22
C ARG A 126 -5.33 4.29 10.02
N ASP A 127 -6.34 4.14 10.87
CA ASP A 127 -6.43 3.00 11.78
C ASP A 127 -6.80 1.70 11.04
N ILE A 128 -7.70 1.76 10.06
CA ILE A 128 -8.02 0.62 9.20
C ILE A 128 -6.80 0.22 8.36
N PHE A 129 -6.11 1.19 7.74
CA PHE A 129 -4.91 0.89 6.95
C PHE A 129 -3.78 0.31 7.81
N ALA A 130 -3.59 0.81 9.03
CA ALA A 130 -2.63 0.22 9.96
C ALA A 130 -2.95 -1.24 10.30
N LEU A 131 -4.23 -1.56 10.56
CA LEU A 131 -4.68 -2.93 10.81
C LEU A 131 -4.52 -3.81 9.56
N HIS A 132 -4.78 -3.26 8.38
CA HIS A 132 -4.62 -3.94 7.11
C HIS A 132 -3.16 -4.38 6.90
N LEU A 133 -2.22 -3.43 6.95
CA LEU A 133 -0.78 -3.68 6.79
C LEU A 133 -0.24 -4.66 7.83
N GLU A 134 -0.75 -4.58 9.05
CA GLU A 134 -0.41 -5.50 10.14
C GLU A 134 -0.78 -6.95 9.79
N LYS A 135 -1.98 -7.20 9.25
CA LYS A 135 -2.38 -8.54 8.82
C LYS A 135 -1.59 -9.01 7.60
N GLU A 136 -1.33 -8.11 6.67
CA GLU A 136 -0.52 -8.43 5.50
C GLU A 136 0.89 -8.88 5.92
N ASN A 137 1.60 -8.05 6.68
CA ASN A 137 2.98 -8.31 7.09
C ASN A 137 3.10 -9.51 8.04
N ARG A 138 2.14 -9.71 8.96
CA ARG A 138 2.25 -10.78 9.95
C ARG A 138 1.60 -12.10 9.55
N LEU A 139 0.64 -12.09 8.62
CA LEU A 139 -0.11 -13.29 8.25
C LEU A 139 0.07 -13.64 6.77
N LEU A 140 -0.19 -12.69 5.86
CA LEU A 140 -0.21 -12.98 4.44
C LEU A 140 1.19 -13.19 3.86
N LEU A 141 2.13 -12.26 4.10
CA LEU A 141 3.48 -12.37 3.55
C LEU A 141 4.22 -13.61 4.09
N PRO A 142 4.18 -13.96 5.39
CA PRO A 142 4.80 -15.17 5.88
C PRO A 142 4.15 -16.44 5.31
N PHE A 143 2.85 -16.43 5.08
CA PHE A 143 2.15 -17.52 4.41
C PHE A 143 2.67 -17.72 2.98
N ILE A 144 2.77 -16.65 2.19
CA ILE A 144 3.31 -16.69 0.82
C ILE A 144 4.77 -17.20 0.83
N VAL A 145 5.60 -16.73 1.75
CA VAL A 145 6.99 -17.19 1.90
C VAL A 145 7.06 -18.67 2.27
N ALA A 146 6.17 -19.16 3.15
CA ALA A 146 6.17 -20.56 3.57
C ALA A 146 5.55 -21.53 2.55
N SER A 147 4.69 -21.04 1.64
CA SER A 147 4.03 -21.86 0.62
C SER A 147 5.00 -22.25 -0.51
N PRO A 148 5.19 -23.56 -0.80
CA PRO A 148 6.06 -24.00 -1.88
C PRO A 148 5.48 -23.73 -3.28
N GLU A 149 4.18 -23.46 -3.39
CA GLU A 149 3.50 -23.12 -4.64
C GLU A 149 3.58 -21.62 -4.97
N LEU A 150 4.06 -20.78 -4.05
CA LEU A 150 4.07 -19.32 -4.18
C LEU A 150 5.49 -18.76 -4.08
N SER A 151 5.74 -17.63 -4.75
CA SER A 151 6.95 -16.82 -4.58
C SER A 151 6.55 -15.38 -4.35
N LEU A 152 6.97 -14.83 -3.20
CA LEU A 152 6.72 -13.43 -2.87
C LEU A 152 7.48 -12.52 -3.84
N ALA A 153 8.73 -12.85 -4.17
CA ALA A 153 9.53 -12.07 -5.12
C ALA A 153 8.81 -11.92 -6.48
N ARG A 154 8.21 -13.00 -6.99
CA ARG A 154 7.42 -12.94 -8.22
C ARG A 154 6.07 -12.25 -8.08
N ALA A 155 5.44 -12.36 -6.92
CA ALA A 155 4.17 -11.69 -6.68
C ALA A 155 4.34 -10.16 -6.65
N VAL A 156 5.52 -9.66 -6.30
CA VAL A 156 5.83 -8.23 -6.29
C VAL A 156 6.60 -7.75 -7.52
N GLU A 157 6.99 -8.64 -8.43
CA GLU A 157 7.55 -8.28 -9.74
C GLU A 157 6.52 -7.47 -10.54
N GLY A 158 6.82 -6.19 -10.80
CA GLY A 158 5.93 -5.27 -11.51
C GLY A 158 5.13 -4.34 -10.60
N LEU A 159 5.16 -4.52 -9.28
CA LEU A 159 4.74 -3.52 -8.31
C LEU A 159 5.88 -2.50 -8.14
N GLN A 160 6.17 -1.71 -9.17
CA GLN A 160 7.29 -0.74 -9.17
C GLN A 160 7.19 0.29 -8.02
N GLU A 161 5.99 0.53 -7.48
CA GLU A 161 5.76 1.32 -6.27
C GLU A 161 6.25 0.65 -4.97
N LEU A 162 6.25 -0.68 -4.88
CA LEU A 162 6.66 -1.43 -3.67
C LEU A 162 8.18 -1.63 -3.55
N VAL A 163 8.93 -1.56 -4.67
CA VAL A 163 10.36 -1.90 -4.72
C VAL A 163 11.27 -0.68 -4.81
N GLY A 164 10.69 0.52 -4.97
CA GLY A 164 11.43 1.78 -4.98
C GLY A 164 12.45 1.87 -6.11
N GLU A 165 12.02 2.17 -7.33
CA GLU A 165 12.94 2.74 -8.31
C GLU A 165 13.27 4.17 -7.89
N THR A 166 14.46 4.38 -7.29
CA THR A 166 15.07 5.71 -7.17
C THR A 166 15.16 6.37 -8.55
N HIS A 167 14.15 7.17 -8.90
CA HIS A 167 14.22 8.08 -10.03
C HIS A 167 15.19 9.21 -9.70
N VAL A 168 16.48 8.98 -9.98
CA VAL A 168 17.46 10.06 -10.10
C VAL A 168 17.07 10.87 -11.33
N HIS A 169 16.35 11.97 -11.12
CA HIS A 169 16.23 13.01 -12.14
C HIS A 169 17.62 13.57 -12.46
N ARG A 170 18.23 13.04 -13.52
CA ARG A 170 19.41 13.64 -14.14
C ARG A 170 18.98 14.95 -14.79
N HIS A 171 19.03 16.03 -14.02
CA HIS A 171 18.79 17.37 -14.53
C HIS A 171 19.87 17.70 -15.56
N GLY A 172 19.45 17.79 -16.82
CA GLY A 172 20.31 18.15 -17.94
C GLY A 172 20.84 19.56 -17.76
N THR A 173 22.15 19.68 -17.59
CA THR A 173 22.89 20.93 -17.78
C THR A 173 23.46 20.90 -19.19
N GLY A 174 22.79 21.60 -20.11
CA GLY A 174 23.35 21.89 -21.43
C GLY A 174 24.47 22.92 -21.30
N PRO A 175 25.61 22.76 -22.00
CA PRO A 175 26.60 23.83 -22.07
C PRO A 175 26.22 24.79 -23.19
N GLY A 176 25.90 26.03 -22.81
CA GLY A 176 25.89 27.16 -23.75
C GLY A 176 27.31 27.40 -24.27
N GLY A 177 27.51 27.20 -25.56
CA GLY A 177 28.72 27.60 -26.27
C GLY A 177 28.50 28.93 -26.98
N SER A 178 29.31 29.93 -26.63
CA SER A 178 29.49 31.17 -27.38
C SER A 178 30.14 30.92 -28.74
N VAL A 179 29.63 31.59 -29.78
CA VAL A 179 30.42 32.19 -30.87
C VAL A 179 29.81 33.55 -31.17
#